data_AF-A0A4R2ZIY5-F1
#
_entry.id   AF-A0A4R2ZIY5-F1
#
_cell.length_a   1.000
_cell.length_b   1.000
_cell.length_c   1.000
_cell.angle_alpha   90.00
_cell.angle_beta   90.00
_cell.angle_gamma   90.00
#
_symmetry.space_group_name_H-M   'P 1'
#
loop_
_entity.id
_entity.type
_entity.pdbx_description
1 polymer ?
#
loop_
_entity_poly.entity_id
_entity_poly.type
_entity_poly.pdbx_seq_one_letter_code
_entity_poly.pdbx_strand_id
1 'polypeptide(L)'
;MDNRQWIWQSPEWPQFNWDDDIIQPQLRQTRLKIGKLVGKAESRPGHDAAEYSLDAMLSNILSSFAIENERLDAHSVRSSLAKRLGLTWHLPGTTTEHSEGLAKMMMDVFNPQAGDLTESLIFQWHCWLFPDPAPAFLRRGEWRGDATMRVVSGRIGKEKVHYQAPPREQLCAELTAFMQWYNQSRYRAALDPLLRAGLAHFWFITLHPFEDGNGRITRALTDMALFQADDQSVRLYAVSEAILNHRKDYYNVLEATQRGTMDLTAWLSWFIKMLETSVDNAIMRIDQTLAKTLFWQVHHNSALPAEQVKVLNRLLDGGNNGFAEGISAGQYQKVAKVSKATATRHLADLVARGCLTKTAAGGRSSRYIINNTFSPFIGNFMKDITFYGRFEDDILAGRKTITLREASDANFSAGDKVRVSRYEDDVFFCNIEVISVTPVMFDDLNEKHAVQENMTLEQLKDVISEIYPGLKELFMIEFRLI
;
A
#
# COMPACT_ATOMS: atom_id res chain seq x y z
N MET A 1 -2.08 -31.86 28.03
CA MET A 1 -2.94 -30.67 28.10
C MET A 1 -2.05 -29.49 27.82
N ASP A 2 -2.12 -28.93 26.61
CA ASP A 2 -1.24 -27.84 26.18
C ASP A 2 -1.66 -26.57 26.93
N ASN A 3 -1.02 -26.31 28.08
CA ASN A 3 -1.34 -25.23 29.01
C ASN A 3 -0.79 -23.90 28.51
N ARG A 4 -1.03 -23.58 27.24
CA ARG A 4 -0.75 -22.26 26.66
C ARG A 4 -1.98 -21.40 26.90
N GLN A 5 -1.87 -20.45 27.85
CA GLN A 5 -2.92 -19.47 28.08
C GLN A 5 -3.09 -18.59 26.84
N TRP A 6 -4.31 -18.52 26.34
CA TRP A 6 -4.70 -17.52 25.35
C TRP A 6 -4.76 -16.15 26.03
N ILE A 7 -4.55 -15.08 25.27
CA ILE A 7 -4.46 -13.72 25.80
C ILE A 7 -5.66 -13.33 26.68
N TRP A 8 -6.88 -13.74 26.30
CA TRP A 8 -8.13 -13.47 27.05
C TRP A 8 -8.24 -14.20 28.39
N GLN A 9 -7.37 -15.16 28.66
CA GLN A 9 -7.33 -15.89 29.94
C GLN A 9 -6.43 -15.19 30.97
N SER A 10 -5.70 -14.14 30.58
CA SER A 10 -4.91 -13.34 31.49
C SER A 10 -5.81 -12.50 32.40
N PRO A 11 -5.47 -12.34 33.70
CA PRO A 11 -6.18 -11.41 34.58
C PRO A 11 -6.02 -9.94 34.16
N GLU A 12 -5.02 -9.63 33.32
CA GLU A 12 -4.79 -8.30 32.77
C GLU A 12 -5.65 -8.03 31.53
N TRP A 13 -6.34 -9.03 30.97
CA TRP A 13 -7.21 -8.81 29.82
C TRP A 13 -8.35 -7.84 30.17
N PRO A 14 -8.68 -6.84 29.32
CA PRO A 14 -8.10 -6.46 28.03
C PRO A 14 -7.20 -5.19 28.11
N GLN A 15 -6.34 -5.09 29.12
CA GLN A 15 -5.47 -3.93 29.36
C GLN A 15 -4.20 -3.98 28.48
N PHE A 16 -4.37 -3.66 27.20
CA PHE A 16 -3.27 -3.65 26.22
C PHE A 16 -2.21 -2.59 26.51
N ASN A 17 -0.96 -2.92 26.22
CA ASN A 17 0.18 -2.01 26.24
C ASN A 17 1.02 -2.18 24.95
N TRP A 18 1.92 -1.23 24.70
CA TRP A 18 2.85 -1.24 23.57
C TRP A 18 4.04 -0.32 23.85
N ASP A 19 5.11 -0.49 23.07
CA ASP A 19 6.30 0.35 23.11
C ASP A 19 6.15 1.57 22.20
N ASP A 20 6.05 2.75 22.81
CA ASP A 20 5.92 4.02 22.06
C ASP A 20 7.19 4.38 21.27
N ASP A 21 8.39 3.95 21.67
CA ASP A 21 9.63 4.24 20.93
C ASP A 21 9.63 3.55 19.55
N ILE A 22 8.91 2.42 19.44
CA ILE A 22 8.71 1.70 18.17
C ILE A 22 7.51 2.27 17.40
N ILE A 23 6.40 2.51 18.11
CA ILE A 23 5.11 2.81 17.49
C ILE A 23 5.01 4.27 17.03
N GLN A 24 5.47 5.24 17.82
CA GLN A 24 5.32 6.66 17.52
C GLN A 24 5.99 7.08 16.20
N PRO A 25 7.22 6.64 15.85
CA PRO A 25 7.82 6.94 14.55
C PRO A 25 6.97 6.45 13.37
N GLN A 26 6.43 5.23 13.46
CA GLN A 26 5.61 4.63 12.40
C GLN A 26 4.28 5.38 12.21
N LEU A 27 3.65 5.81 13.31
CA LEU A 27 2.44 6.64 13.26
C LEU A 27 2.70 7.98 12.59
N ARG A 28 3.79 8.67 12.93
CA ARG A 28 4.17 9.95 12.30
C ARG A 28 4.36 9.80 10.79
N GLN A 29 5.10 8.77 10.36
CA GLN A 29 5.29 8.48 8.94
C GLN A 29 3.98 8.17 8.23
N THR A 30 3.13 7.35 8.83
CA THR A 30 1.85 6.96 8.25
C THR A 30 0.90 8.16 8.13
N ARG A 31 0.81 9.01 9.16
CA ARG A 31 0.01 10.26 9.12
C ARG A 31 0.51 11.22 8.04
N LEU A 32 1.83 11.38 7.89
CA LEU A 32 2.40 12.21 6.81
C LEU A 32 1.97 11.70 5.43
N LYS A 33 2.00 10.38 5.22
CA LYS A 33 1.55 9.76 3.96
C LYS A 33 0.05 9.92 3.74
N ILE A 34 -0.77 9.76 4.77
CA ILE A 34 -2.21 10.05 4.70
C ILE A 34 -2.45 11.51 4.31
N GLY A 35 -1.72 12.47 4.91
CA GLY A 35 -1.80 13.88 4.54
C GLY A 35 -1.42 14.13 3.07
N LYS A 36 -0.36 13.48 2.56
CA LYS A 36 0.01 13.54 1.13
C LYS A 36 -1.09 12.98 0.23
N LEU A 37 -1.71 11.87 0.62
CA LEU A 37 -2.83 11.26 -0.10
C LEU A 37 -4.04 12.19 -0.16
N VAL A 38 -4.44 12.78 0.97
CA VAL A 38 -5.54 13.74 1.05
C VAL A 38 -5.27 14.94 0.15
N GLY A 39 -4.09 15.57 0.27
CA GLY A 39 -3.74 16.71 -0.58
C GLY A 39 -3.74 16.39 -2.08
N LYS A 40 -3.31 15.18 -2.48
CA LYS A 40 -3.41 14.70 -3.86
C LYS A 40 -4.85 14.48 -4.29
N ALA A 41 -5.71 13.93 -3.42
CA ALA A 41 -7.11 13.68 -3.73
C ALA A 41 -7.94 14.97 -3.82
N GLU A 42 -7.75 15.93 -2.91
CA GLU A 42 -8.45 17.22 -2.90
C GLU A 42 -8.16 18.07 -4.14
N SER A 43 -7.00 17.87 -4.78
CA SER A 43 -6.69 18.53 -6.05
C SER A 43 -7.58 18.10 -7.23
N ARG A 44 -8.50 17.14 -7.02
CA ARG A 44 -9.41 16.57 -8.02
C ARG A 44 -10.88 16.76 -7.62
N PRO A 45 -11.52 17.87 -8.03
CA PRO A 45 -12.92 18.11 -7.72
C PRO A 45 -13.87 17.28 -8.61
N GLY A 46 -15.06 16.98 -8.08
CA GLY A 46 -16.19 16.46 -8.85
C GLY A 46 -16.29 14.93 -8.94
N HIS A 47 -16.64 14.42 -10.12
CA HIS A 47 -16.94 12.99 -10.37
C HIS A 47 -15.80 12.05 -10.00
N ASP A 48 -14.55 12.49 -10.13
CA ASP A 48 -13.36 11.70 -9.84
C ASP A 48 -13.33 11.23 -8.38
N ALA A 49 -13.68 12.09 -7.42
CA ALA A 49 -13.62 11.75 -5.99
C ALA A 49 -14.58 10.61 -5.62
N ALA A 50 -15.79 10.61 -6.18
CA ALA A 50 -16.78 9.56 -5.93
C ALA A 50 -16.40 8.23 -6.61
N GLU A 51 -15.75 8.28 -7.78
CA GLU A 51 -15.21 7.09 -8.43
C GLU A 51 -14.02 6.49 -7.67
N TYR A 52 -13.11 7.31 -7.13
CA TYR A 52 -12.04 6.82 -6.25
C TYR A 52 -12.62 6.13 -5.01
N SER A 53 -13.62 6.75 -4.38
CA SER A 53 -14.30 6.15 -3.24
C SER A 53 -14.96 4.82 -3.60
N LEU A 54 -15.63 4.73 -4.75
CA LEU A 54 -16.21 3.48 -5.25
C LEU A 54 -15.14 2.40 -5.41
N ASP A 55 -14.00 2.73 -6.05
CA ASP A 55 -12.93 1.79 -6.34
C ASP A 55 -12.24 1.30 -5.07
N ALA A 56 -11.99 2.19 -4.10
CA ALA A 56 -11.42 1.84 -2.81
C ALA A 56 -12.38 0.93 -2.01
N MET A 57 -13.66 1.29 -1.91
CA MET A 57 -14.67 0.46 -1.24
C MET A 57 -14.80 -0.92 -1.90
N LEU A 58 -14.84 -0.97 -3.22
CA LEU A 58 -14.88 -2.23 -3.97
C LEU A 58 -13.64 -3.08 -3.70
N SER A 59 -12.44 -2.51 -3.79
CA SER A 59 -11.18 -3.22 -3.50
C SER A 59 -11.18 -3.78 -2.07
N ASN A 60 -11.66 -3.00 -1.11
CA ASN A 60 -11.71 -3.39 0.29
C ASN A 60 -12.66 -4.57 0.52
N ILE A 61 -13.88 -4.53 -0.04
CA ILE A 61 -14.84 -5.65 0.03
C ILE A 61 -14.25 -6.90 -0.62
N LEU A 62 -13.79 -6.81 -1.88
CA LEU A 62 -13.29 -7.97 -2.61
C LEU A 62 -12.09 -8.61 -1.91
N SER A 63 -11.17 -7.79 -1.41
CA SER A 63 -10.00 -8.28 -0.69
C SER A 63 -10.36 -8.88 0.66
N SER A 64 -11.32 -8.28 1.39
CA SER A 64 -11.85 -8.81 2.65
C SER A 64 -12.43 -10.21 2.49
N PHE A 65 -13.12 -10.50 1.39
CA PHE A 65 -13.62 -11.85 1.08
C PHE A 65 -12.51 -12.80 0.63
N ALA A 66 -11.57 -12.32 -0.20
CA ALA A 66 -10.46 -13.13 -0.67
C ALA A 66 -9.53 -13.58 0.47
N ILE A 67 -9.42 -12.81 1.56
CA ILE A 67 -8.71 -13.21 2.78
C ILE A 67 -9.32 -14.47 3.39
N GLU A 68 -10.63 -14.67 3.25
CA GLU A 68 -11.33 -15.89 3.72
C GLU A 68 -11.42 -16.97 2.63
N ASN A 69 -10.67 -16.83 1.51
CA ASN A 69 -10.75 -17.66 0.30
C ASN A 69 -12.09 -17.58 -0.45
N GLU A 70 -12.91 -16.56 -0.20
CA GLU A 70 -14.16 -16.37 -0.93
C GLU A 70 -13.98 -15.44 -2.13
N ARG A 71 -14.71 -15.69 -3.21
CA ARG A 71 -14.71 -14.85 -4.41
C ARG A 71 -16.09 -14.31 -4.68
N LEU A 72 -16.21 -13.00 -4.76
CA LEU A 72 -17.43 -12.30 -5.13
C LEU A 72 -17.44 -11.95 -6.62
N ASP A 73 -18.63 -11.72 -7.17
CA ASP A 73 -18.77 -11.05 -8.45
C ASP A 73 -18.52 -9.54 -8.29
N ALA A 74 -17.35 -9.09 -8.74
CA ALA A 74 -16.94 -7.70 -8.70
C ALA A 74 -17.92 -6.77 -9.44
N HIS A 75 -18.57 -7.23 -10.52
CA HIS A 75 -19.50 -6.39 -11.28
C HIS A 75 -20.79 -6.12 -10.48
N SER A 76 -21.30 -7.17 -9.82
CA SER A 76 -22.50 -7.07 -8.98
C SER A 76 -22.26 -6.13 -7.79
N VAL A 77 -21.15 -6.31 -7.06
CA VAL A 77 -20.79 -5.44 -5.92
C VAL A 77 -20.54 -4.00 -6.36
N ARG A 78 -19.81 -3.78 -7.47
CA ARG A 78 -19.59 -2.45 -8.03
C ARG A 78 -20.91 -1.75 -8.35
N SER A 79 -21.86 -2.47 -8.97
CA SER A 79 -23.17 -1.93 -9.34
C SER A 79 -23.98 -1.51 -8.11
N SER A 80 -24.01 -2.36 -7.07
CA SER A 80 -24.72 -2.07 -5.82
C SER A 80 -24.14 -0.87 -5.05
N LEU A 81 -22.81 -0.70 -5.05
CA LEU A 81 -22.12 0.46 -4.49
C LEU A 81 -22.36 1.73 -5.32
N ALA A 82 -22.16 1.67 -6.64
CA ALA A 82 -22.30 2.81 -7.54
C ALA A 82 -23.71 3.43 -7.46
N LYS A 83 -24.74 2.59 -7.38
CA LYS A 83 -26.14 3.00 -7.17
C LYS A 83 -26.31 3.84 -5.90
N ARG A 84 -25.65 3.47 -4.79
CA ARG A 84 -25.76 4.17 -3.50
C ARG A 84 -24.93 5.43 -3.42
N LEU A 85 -23.81 5.47 -4.14
CA LEU A 85 -22.97 6.65 -4.29
C LEU A 85 -23.55 7.68 -5.29
N GLY A 86 -24.70 7.40 -5.90
CA GLY A 86 -25.35 8.32 -6.85
C GLY A 86 -24.66 8.42 -8.22
N LEU A 87 -23.85 7.41 -8.58
CA LEU A 87 -23.09 7.36 -9.84
C LEU A 87 -24.00 6.86 -10.97
N THR A 88 -24.86 7.75 -11.47
CA THR A 88 -25.94 7.42 -12.43
C THR A 88 -25.47 7.15 -13.86
N TRP A 89 -24.22 7.48 -14.19
CA TRP A 89 -23.61 7.20 -15.51
C TRP A 89 -23.04 5.78 -15.63
N HIS A 90 -22.93 5.04 -14.53
CA HIS A 90 -22.57 3.62 -14.58
C HIS A 90 -23.78 2.81 -15.04
N LEU A 91 -23.60 2.02 -16.10
CA LEU A 91 -24.64 1.10 -16.58
C LEU A 91 -25.01 0.15 -15.43
N PRO A 92 -26.30 0.04 -15.05
CA PRO A 92 -26.72 -0.84 -13.98
C PRO A 92 -26.43 -2.30 -14.37
N GLY A 93 -25.51 -2.93 -13.64
CA GLY A 93 -25.26 -4.37 -13.75
C GLY A 93 -26.28 -5.18 -12.95
N THR A 94 -26.24 -6.50 -13.12
CA THR A 94 -27.05 -7.43 -12.31
C THR A 94 -26.60 -7.40 -10.86
N THR A 95 -27.52 -7.07 -9.95
CA THR A 95 -27.29 -7.06 -8.49
C THR A 95 -27.88 -8.33 -7.87
N THR A 96 -27.33 -8.73 -6.73
CA THR A 96 -27.81 -9.86 -5.92
C THR A 96 -28.19 -9.35 -4.53
N GLU A 97 -28.98 -10.11 -3.77
CA GLU A 97 -29.26 -9.75 -2.36
C GLU A 97 -27.95 -9.60 -1.57
N HIS A 98 -26.98 -10.48 -1.83
CA HIS A 98 -25.66 -10.41 -1.22
C HIS A 98 -24.94 -9.10 -1.55
N SER A 99 -24.82 -8.73 -2.84
CA SER A 99 -24.14 -7.50 -3.25
C SER A 99 -24.82 -6.25 -2.70
N GLU A 100 -26.16 -6.27 -2.63
CA GLU A 100 -26.95 -5.19 -2.02
C GLU A 100 -26.75 -5.10 -0.51
N GLY A 101 -26.64 -6.24 0.19
CA GLY A 101 -26.29 -6.30 1.61
C GLY A 101 -24.91 -5.71 1.89
N LEU A 102 -23.89 -6.16 1.16
CA LEU A 102 -22.52 -5.65 1.30
C LEU A 102 -22.43 -4.16 1.02
N ALA A 103 -23.14 -3.67 0.00
CA ALA A 103 -23.18 -2.25 -0.28
C ALA A 103 -23.87 -1.44 0.83
N LYS A 104 -24.95 -1.95 1.45
CA LYS A 104 -25.57 -1.34 2.63
C LYS A 104 -24.60 -1.28 3.82
N MET A 105 -23.91 -2.39 4.10
CA MET A 105 -22.91 -2.45 5.17
C MET A 105 -21.83 -1.39 4.99
N MET A 106 -21.29 -1.23 3.78
CA MET A 106 -20.26 -0.20 3.56
C MET A 106 -20.80 1.23 3.67
N MET A 107 -22.07 1.48 3.32
CA MET A 107 -22.67 2.79 3.56
C MET A 107 -22.79 3.10 5.05
N ASP A 108 -23.09 2.10 5.88
CA ASP A 108 -23.12 2.25 7.34
C ASP A 108 -21.71 2.49 7.92
N VAL A 109 -20.71 1.71 7.47
CA VAL A 109 -19.30 1.86 7.87
C VAL A 109 -18.80 3.28 7.61
N PHE A 110 -19.16 3.85 6.45
CA PHE A 110 -18.76 5.19 6.03
C PHE A 110 -19.89 6.22 6.19
N ASN A 111 -20.68 6.12 7.26
CA ASN A 111 -21.72 7.11 7.56
C ASN A 111 -21.20 8.14 8.59
N PRO A 112 -21.04 9.43 8.23
CA PRO A 112 -20.56 10.47 9.16
C PRO A 112 -21.55 10.74 10.30
N GLN A 113 -22.82 10.35 10.13
CA GLN A 113 -23.87 10.43 11.14
C GLN A 113 -24.09 9.07 11.84
N ALA A 114 -23.15 8.13 11.72
CA ALA A 114 -23.23 6.87 12.43
C ALA A 114 -23.28 7.14 13.95
N GLY A 115 -24.26 6.51 14.60
CA GLY A 115 -24.37 6.53 16.06
C GLY A 115 -23.30 5.68 16.73
N ASP A 116 -23.56 5.33 17.98
CA ASP A 116 -22.71 4.42 18.74
C ASP A 116 -22.75 3.01 18.15
N LEU A 117 -21.62 2.29 18.28
CA LEU A 117 -21.56 0.86 18.01
C LEU A 117 -22.46 0.12 19.00
N THR A 118 -23.44 -0.60 18.46
CA THR A 118 -24.41 -1.39 19.22
C THR A 118 -24.45 -2.83 18.73
N GLU A 119 -24.94 -3.73 19.57
CA GLU A 119 -25.19 -5.12 19.21
C GLU A 119 -26.11 -5.23 17.98
N SER A 120 -27.19 -4.45 17.94
CA SER A 120 -28.12 -4.44 16.82
C SER A 120 -27.47 -4.03 15.50
N LEU A 121 -26.52 -3.08 15.52
CA LEU A 121 -25.77 -2.69 14.34
C LEU A 121 -24.88 -3.84 13.85
N ILE A 122 -24.15 -4.49 14.75
CA ILE A 122 -23.28 -5.62 14.42
C ILE A 122 -24.09 -6.80 13.87
N PHE A 123 -25.26 -7.08 14.45
CA PHE A 123 -26.19 -8.08 13.93
C PHE A 123 -26.72 -7.72 12.55
N GLN A 124 -27.07 -6.46 12.31
CA GLN A 124 -27.53 -6.00 11.01
C GLN A 124 -26.44 -6.19 9.94
N TRP A 125 -25.19 -5.87 10.26
CA TRP A 125 -24.05 -6.11 9.37
C TRP A 125 -23.86 -7.60 9.09
N HIS A 126 -23.97 -8.45 10.11
CA HIS A 126 -23.90 -9.91 9.93
C HIS A 126 -25.05 -10.43 9.05
N CYS A 127 -26.27 -9.91 9.20
CA CYS A 127 -27.39 -10.24 8.32
C CYS A 127 -27.18 -9.79 6.86
N TRP A 128 -26.49 -8.68 6.63
CA TRP A 128 -26.14 -8.24 5.27
C TRP A 128 -24.98 -9.01 4.67
N LEU A 129 -24.07 -9.50 5.50
CA LEU A 129 -22.97 -10.35 5.10
C LEU A 129 -23.46 -11.73 4.64
N PHE A 130 -24.53 -12.25 5.25
CA PHE A 130 -25.11 -13.55 4.91
C PHE A 130 -26.58 -13.38 4.48
N PRO A 131 -26.87 -13.31 3.16
CA PRO A 131 -28.24 -13.17 2.65
C PRO A 131 -29.11 -14.41 2.94
N ASP A 132 -30.42 -14.27 2.80
CA ASP A 132 -31.38 -15.37 3.00
C ASP A 132 -31.48 -16.25 1.73
N PRO A 133 -31.50 -17.59 1.84
CA PRO A 133 -31.31 -18.39 3.04
C PRO A 133 -29.83 -18.50 3.45
N ALA A 134 -29.60 -18.30 4.75
CA ALA A 134 -28.29 -18.52 5.36
C ALA A 134 -27.97 -20.02 5.46
N PRO A 135 -26.69 -20.40 5.50
CA PRO A 135 -26.30 -21.79 5.76
C PRO A 135 -26.89 -22.30 7.08
N ALA A 136 -27.33 -23.56 7.11
CA ALA A 136 -28.02 -24.14 8.27
C ALA A 136 -27.20 -24.17 9.58
N PHE A 137 -25.87 -24.08 9.47
CA PHE A 137 -24.97 -24.03 10.63
C PHE A 137 -24.84 -22.63 11.24
N LEU A 138 -25.30 -21.58 10.54
CA LEU A 138 -25.06 -20.19 10.88
C LEU A 138 -26.28 -19.59 11.59
N ARG A 139 -26.05 -18.99 12.77
CA ARG A 139 -27.06 -18.18 13.44
C ARG A 139 -26.99 -16.76 12.90
N ARG A 140 -27.81 -16.48 11.89
CA ARG A 140 -27.78 -15.20 11.20
C ARG A 140 -28.21 -14.06 12.12
N GLY A 141 -27.28 -13.15 12.42
CA GLY A 141 -27.58 -11.95 13.19
C GLY A 141 -27.70 -12.23 14.69
N GLU A 142 -27.03 -13.28 15.14
CA GLU A 142 -26.98 -13.67 16.55
C GLU A 142 -25.55 -14.05 16.91
N TRP A 143 -25.22 -13.94 18.19
CA TRP A 143 -23.97 -14.48 18.69
C TRP A 143 -23.96 -16.01 18.61
N ARG A 144 -22.75 -16.57 18.50
CA ARG A 144 -22.56 -18.01 18.42
C ARG A 144 -23.14 -18.76 19.62
N GLY A 145 -23.51 -20.02 19.39
CA GLY A 145 -23.95 -20.93 20.44
C GLY A 145 -22.85 -21.36 21.43
N ASP A 146 -23.18 -22.33 22.30
CA ASP A 146 -22.32 -22.80 23.39
C ASP A 146 -21.14 -23.69 22.92
N ALA A 147 -21.07 -23.98 21.61
CA ALA A 147 -19.97 -24.75 21.05
C ALA A 147 -18.63 -24.02 21.23
N THR A 148 -17.58 -24.78 21.58
CA THR A 148 -16.23 -24.22 21.70
C THR A 148 -15.78 -23.69 20.34
N MET A 149 -15.51 -22.39 20.27
CA MET A 149 -15.02 -21.76 19.05
C MET A 149 -13.50 -21.89 18.96
N ARG A 150 -13.04 -22.55 17.90
CA ARG A 150 -11.63 -22.75 17.61
C ARG A 150 -11.32 -22.37 16.18
N VAL A 151 -10.25 -21.60 16.00
CA VAL A 151 -9.64 -21.40 14.70
C VAL A 151 -8.71 -22.60 14.46
N VAL A 152 -9.08 -23.45 13.51
CA VAL A 152 -8.36 -24.69 13.22
C VAL A 152 -7.91 -24.73 11.76
N SER A 153 -6.80 -25.42 11.51
CA SER A 153 -6.38 -25.82 10.16
C SER A 153 -6.03 -27.31 10.12
N GLY A 154 -5.87 -27.87 8.93
CA GLY A 154 -5.53 -29.30 8.76
C GLY A 154 -6.73 -30.15 8.35
N ARG A 155 -6.49 -31.46 8.17
CA ARG A 155 -7.53 -32.41 7.79
C ARG A 155 -8.32 -32.85 9.02
N ILE A 156 -9.57 -33.29 8.80
CA ILE A 156 -10.41 -33.86 9.84
C ILE A 156 -9.65 -34.98 10.59
N GLY A 157 -9.57 -34.89 11.91
CA GLY A 157 -8.83 -35.81 12.79
C GLY A 157 -7.33 -35.53 12.94
N LYS A 158 -6.80 -34.49 12.27
CA LYS A 158 -5.42 -33.98 12.42
C LYS A 158 -5.43 -32.45 12.45
N GLU A 159 -6.42 -31.87 13.13
CA GLU A 159 -6.58 -30.42 13.22
C GLU A 159 -5.49 -29.81 14.10
N LYS A 160 -4.84 -28.77 13.59
CA LYS A 160 -4.02 -27.86 14.39
C LYS A 160 -4.90 -26.73 14.90
N VAL A 161 -5.04 -26.63 16.22
CA VAL A 161 -5.73 -25.50 16.87
C VAL A 161 -4.78 -24.30 16.92
N HIS A 162 -5.08 -23.28 16.12
CA HIS A 162 -4.35 -22.02 16.09
C HIS A 162 -4.77 -21.10 17.22
N TYR A 163 -6.07 -21.07 17.52
CA TYR A 163 -6.66 -20.21 18.55
C TYR A 163 -7.94 -20.80 19.11
N GLN A 164 -8.22 -20.58 20.40
CA GLN A 164 -9.52 -20.84 21.01
C GLN A 164 -10.05 -19.53 21.61
N ALA A 165 -11.24 -19.13 21.17
CA ALA A 165 -11.88 -17.89 21.63
C ALA A 165 -12.53 -18.07 23.02
N PRO A 166 -12.90 -16.97 23.71
CA PRO A 166 -13.61 -17.03 24.99
C PRO A 166 -14.86 -17.93 24.93
N PRO A 167 -15.24 -18.61 26.01
CA PRO A 167 -16.43 -19.43 26.03
C PRO A 167 -17.69 -18.54 26.01
N ARG A 168 -18.85 -19.12 25.65
CA ARG A 168 -20.09 -18.36 25.42
C ARG A 168 -20.55 -17.58 26.66
N GLU A 169 -20.31 -18.13 27.84
CA GLU A 169 -20.70 -17.56 29.13
C GLU A 169 -19.98 -16.23 29.43
N GLN A 170 -18.77 -16.05 28.90
CA GLN A 170 -17.97 -14.83 29.08
C GLN A 170 -18.17 -13.84 27.91
N LEU A 171 -18.53 -14.34 26.72
CA LEU A 171 -18.57 -13.57 25.48
C LEU A 171 -19.45 -12.31 25.57
N CYS A 172 -20.64 -12.39 26.18
CA CYS A 172 -21.55 -11.23 26.24
C CYS A 172 -20.98 -10.08 27.08
N ALA A 173 -20.33 -10.38 28.20
CA ALA A 173 -19.69 -9.37 29.05
C ALA A 173 -18.49 -8.74 28.31
N GLU A 174 -17.68 -9.57 27.65
CA GLU A 174 -16.54 -9.14 26.84
C GLU A 174 -16.95 -8.23 25.67
N LEU A 175 -18.00 -8.59 24.93
CA LEU A 175 -18.54 -7.76 23.85
C LEU A 175 -19.10 -6.44 24.36
N THR A 176 -19.75 -6.45 25.53
CA THR A 176 -20.24 -5.22 26.17
C THR A 176 -19.07 -4.30 26.51
N ALA A 177 -18.01 -4.84 27.12
CA ALA A 177 -16.80 -4.08 27.44
C ALA A 177 -16.12 -3.54 26.18
N PHE A 178 -16.01 -4.35 25.12
CA PHE A 178 -15.49 -3.94 23.83
C PHE A 178 -16.30 -2.79 23.22
N MET A 179 -17.63 -2.90 23.14
CA MET A 179 -18.48 -1.86 22.56
C MET A 179 -18.41 -0.55 23.36
N GLN A 180 -18.42 -0.63 24.69
CA GLN A 180 -18.23 0.53 25.56
C GLN A 180 -16.87 1.21 25.31
N TRP A 181 -15.79 0.42 25.28
CA TRP A 181 -14.46 0.94 24.95
C TRP A 181 -14.42 1.54 23.56
N TYR A 182 -15.01 0.88 22.56
CA TYR A 182 -15.01 1.34 21.16
C TYR A 182 -15.67 2.72 21.03
N ASN A 183 -16.82 2.91 21.69
CA ASN A 183 -17.58 4.16 21.67
C ASN A 183 -16.92 5.29 22.47
N GLN A 184 -16.29 4.98 23.60
CA GLN A 184 -15.62 5.98 24.44
C GLN A 184 -14.23 6.37 23.92
N SER A 185 -13.50 5.41 23.34
CA SER A 185 -12.11 5.59 22.90
C SER A 185 -11.95 6.64 21.80
N ARG A 186 -12.97 6.87 20.96
CA ARG A 186 -12.93 7.90 19.92
C ARG A 186 -12.81 9.34 20.47
N TYR A 187 -13.14 9.55 21.74
CA TYR A 187 -13.04 10.85 22.41
C TYR A 187 -11.78 10.98 23.28
N ARG A 188 -10.93 9.95 23.34
CA ARG A 188 -9.69 9.99 24.12
C ARG A 188 -8.58 10.62 23.30
N ALA A 189 -8.29 11.89 23.55
CA ALA A 189 -7.26 12.65 22.82
C ALA A 189 -5.85 12.03 22.88
N ALA A 190 -5.51 11.31 23.95
CA ALA A 190 -4.22 10.64 24.11
C ALA A 190 -4.10 9.35 23.27
N LEU A 191 -5.21 8.77 22.81
CA LEU A 191 -5.18 7.56 21.98
C LEU A 191 -5.14 7.96 20.52
N ASP A 192 -4.04 7.66 19.83
CA ASP A 192 -3.93 7.85 18.40
C ASP A 192 -5.06 7.09 17.67
N PRO A 193 -5.81 7.72 16.76
CA PRO A 193 -6.93 7.05 16.11
C PRO A 193 -6.55 5.86 15.22
N LEU A 194 -5.34 5.85 14.65
CA LEU A 194 -4.84 4.71 13.89
C LEU A 194 -4.53 3.52 14.81
N LEU A 195 -3.98 3.81 16.00
CA LEU A 195 -3.83 2.78 17.04
C LEU A 195 -5.18 2.26 17.52
N ARG A 196 -6.15 3.16 17.75
CA ARG A 196 -7.51 2.78 18.12
C ARG A 196 -8.09 1.76 17.13
N ALA A 197 -7.92 1.97 15.82
CA ALA A 197 -8.37 1.03 14.81
C ALA A 197 -7.65 -0.33 14.91
N GLY A 198 -6.33 -0.33 15.09
CA GLY A 198 -5.54 -1.56 15.27
C GLY A 198 -5.91 -2.34 16.54
N LEU A 199 -6.20 -1.65 17.65
CA LEU A 199 -6.70 -2.24 18.89
C LEU A 199 -8.11 -2.83 18.71
N ALA A 200 -9.00 -2.09 18.03
CA ALA A 200 -10.36 -2.55 17.78
C ALA A 200 -10.37 -3.81 16.92
N HIS A 201 -9.53 -3.84 15.87
CA HIS A 201 -9.34 -5.01 15.02
C HIS A 201 -8.95 -6.22 15.86
N PHE A 202 -7.87 -6.10 16.65
CA PHE A 202 -7.32 -7.20 17.43
C PHE A 202 -8.28 -7.70 18.50
N TRP A 203 -8.93 -6.80 19.24
CA TRP A 203 -9.83 -7.18 20.31
C TRP A 203 -11.04 -7.93 19.75
N PHE A 204 -11.72 -7.38 18.73
CA PHE A 204 -12.94 -8.01 18.20
C PHE A 204 -12.68 -9.39 17.57
N ILE A 205 -11.61 -9.54 16.76
CA ILE A 205 -11.29 -10.82 16.14
C ILE A 205 -10.91 -11.90 17.17
N THR A 206 -10.39 -11.48 18.33
CA THR A 206 -10.02 -12.34 19.45
C THR A 206 -11.24 -12.83 20.22
N LEU A 207 -12.32 -12.04 20.30
CA LEU A 207 -13.60 -12.48 20.88
C LEU A 207 -14.33 -13.52 20.00
N HIS A 208 -14.18 -13.38 18.69
CA HIS A 208 -14.73 -14.30 17.67
C HIS A 208 -16.22 -14.63 17.91
N PRO A 209 -17.11 -13.62 17.86
CA PRO A 209 -18.46 -13.74 18.40
C PRO A 209 -19.48 -14.52 17.54
N PHE A 210 -19.19 -14.82 16.28
CA PHE A 210 -20.09 -15.49 15.33
C PHE A 210 -19.59 -16.88 14.93
N GLU A 211 -20.46 -17.74 14.36
CA GLU A 211 -20.01 -18.98 13.73
C GLU A 211 -19.18 -18.75 12.46
N ASP A 212 -19.49 -17.69 11.70
CA ASP A 212 -18.74 -17.25 10.51
C ASP A 212 -18.85 -15.73 10.38
N GLY A 213 -17.98 -15.11 9.58
CA GLY A 213 -18.01 -13.68 9.27
C GLY A 213 -17.17 -12.81 10.22
N ASN A 214 -16.58 -13.39 11.27
CA ASN A 214 -15.77 -12.65 12.26
C ASN A 214 -14.69 -11.78 11.62
N GLY A 215 -13.89 -12.32 10.69
CA GLY A 215 -12.86 -11.56 9.99
C GLY A 215 -13.42 -10.37 9.19
N ARG A 216 -14.54 -10.58 8.50
CA ARG A 216 -15.16 -9.57 7.62
C ARG A 216 -15.79 -8.43 8.43
N ILE A 217 -16.49 -8.77 9.53
CA ILE A 217 -17.02 -7.78 10.47
C ILE A 217 -15.89 -7.03 11.19
N THR A 218 -14.82 -7.71 11.59
CA THR A 218 -13.64 -7.05 12.19
C THR A 218 -13.07 -5.98 11.26
N ARG A 219 -12.88 -6.31 9.98
CA ARG A 219 -12.36 -5.37 8.99
C ARG A 219 -13.31 -4.19 8.76
N ALA A 220 -14.63 -4.44 8.71
CA ALA A 220 -15.63 -3.37 8.65
C ALA A 220 -15.61 -2.44 9.90
N LEU A 221 -15.44 -3.00 11.11
CA LEU A 221 -15.27 -2.21 12.34
C LEU A 221 -13.97 -1.40 12.32
N THR A 222 -12.91 -1.97 11.74
CA THR A 222 -11.62 -1.29 11.59
C THR A 222 -11.74 -0.10 10.65
N ASP A 223 -12.40 -0.28 9.49
CA ASP A 223 -12.69 0.80 8.55
C ASP A 223 -13.56 1.88 9.20
N MET A 224 -14.58 1.49 9.98
CA MET A 224 -15.42 2.44 10.72
C MET A 224 -14.60 3.21 11.77
N ALA A 225 -13.66 2.57 12.45
CA ALA A 225 -12.80 3.22 13.43
C ALA A 225 -11.87 4.25 12.79
N LEU A 226 -11.32 3.93 11.61
CA LEU A 226 -10.52 4.85 10.80
C LEU A 226 -11.36 5.99 10.26
N PHE A 227 -12.57 5.71 9.76
CA PHE A 227 -13.50 6.73 9.27
C PHE A 227 -13.94 7.73 10.34
N GLN A 228 -14.14 7.27 11.57
CA GLN A 228 -14.45 8.15 12.72
C GLN A 228 -13.31 9.11 13.07
N ALA A 229 -12.08 8.81 12.65
CA ALA A 229 -10.93 9.67 12.87
C ALA A 229 -10.75 10.73 11.77
N ASP A 230 -11.04 10.32 10.54
CA ASP A 230 -10.87 11.11 9.32
C ASP A 230 -11.86 10.61 8.27
N ASP A 231 -12.92 11.40 8.05
CA ASP A 231 -14.02 11.06 7.15
C ASP A 231 -13.69 11.30 5.67
N GLN A 232 -12.56 11.96 5.39
CA GLN A 232 -12.06 12.26 4.05
C GLN A 232 -11.16 11.13 3.54
N SER A 233 -10.14 10.74 4.33
CA SER A 233 -9.03 9.93 3.79
C SER A 233 -9.30 8.44 3.68
N VAL A 234 -10.07 7.85 4.60
CA VAL A 234 -10.26 6.38 4.64
C VAL A 234 -10.99 5.85 3.40
N ARG A 235 -11.74 6.70 2.71
CA ARG A 235 -12.42 6.34 1.45
C ARG A 235 -11.46 6.27 0.27
N LEU A 236 -10.19 6.59 0.46
CA LEU A 236 -9.19 6.68 -0.61
C LEU A 236 -8.25 5.48 -0.65
N TYR A 237 -8.25 4.62 0.37
CA TYR A 237 -7.39 3.43 0.46
C TYR A 237 -8.16 2.19 0.92
N ALA A 238 -7.57 1.01 0.70
CA ALA A 238 -8.17 -0.28 1.03
C ALA A 238 -7.21 -1.12 1.88
N VAL A 239 -7.37 -1.09 3.21
CA VAL A 239 -6.49 -1.83 4.13
C VAL A 239 -6.56 -3.34 3.87
N SER A 240 -7.74 -3.87 3.56
CA SER A 240 -7.90 -5.31 3.28
C SER A 240 -7.09 -5.78 2.06
N GLU A 241 -6.81 -4.90 1.09
CA GLU A 241 -5.96 -5.24 -0.07
C GLU A 241 -4.50 -5.48 0.38
N ALA A 242 -3.97 -4.62 1.26
CA ALA A 242 -2.65 -4.80 1.84
C ALA A 242 -2.58 -6.06 2.70
N ILE A 243 -3.60 -6.32 3.53
CA ILE A 243 -3.72 -7.54 4.35
C ILE A 243 -3.76 -8.79 3.47
N LEU A 244 -4.52 -8.78 2.36
CA LEU A 244 -4.60 -9.92 1.45
C LEU A 244 -3.22 -10.28 0.85
N ASN A 245 -2.45 -9.27 0.44
CA ASN A 245 -1.11 -9.46 -0.12
C ASN A 245 -0.12 -9.99 0.93
N HIS A 246 -0.38 -9.76 2.22
CA HIS A 246 0.43 -10.23 3.35
C HIS A 246 -0.33 -11.23 4.24
N ARG A 247 -1.26 -11.99 3.64
CA ARG A 247 -2.23 -12.82 4.38
C ARG A 247 -1.57 -13.84 5.31
N LYS A 248 -0.44 -14.40 4.90
CA LYS A 248 0.31 -15.35 5.75
C LYS A 248 0.83 -14.66 7.00
N ASP A 249 1.40 -13.48 6.85
CA ASP A 249 1.97 -12.72 7.97
C ASP A 249 0.88 -12.20 8.90
N TYR A 250 -0.27 -11.80 8.35
CA TYR A 250 -1.47 -11.45 9.11
C TYR A 250 -1.86 -12.53 10.12
N TYR A 251 -2.03 -13.78 9.67
CA TYR A 251 -2.40 -14.85 10.58
C TYR A 251 -1.26 -15.23 11.54
N ASN A 252 0.00 -15.13 11.11
CA ASN A 252 1.15 -15.42 11.96
C ASN A 252 1.24 -14.43 13.13
N VAL A 253 1.18 -13.12 12.86
CA VAL A 253 1.25 -12.09 13.92
C VAL A 253 0.02 -12.14 14.82
N LEU A 254 -1.16 -12.40 14.26
CA LEU A 254 -2.39 -12.53 15.03
C LEU A 254 -2.32 -13.73 15.98
N GLU A 255 -1.95 -14.91 15.48
CA GLU A 255 -1.80 -16.11 16.32
C GLU A 255 -0.74 -15.92 17.41
N ALA A 256 0.42 -15.33 17.06
CA ALA A 256 1.49 -15.08 18.02
C ALA A 256 1.02 -14.15 19.15
N THR A 257 0.33 -13.08 18.79
CA THR A 257 -0.17 -12.08 19.76
C THR A 257 -1.30 -12.66 20.62
N GLN A 258 -2.20 -13.46 20.05
CA GLN A 258 -3.26 -14.15 20.79
C GLN A 258 -2.77 -15.21 21.79
N ARG A 259 -1.51 -15.63 21.66
CA ARG A 259 -0.81 -16.53 22.60
C ARG A 259 0.18 -15.80 23.51
N GLY A 260 0.31 -14.49 23.35
CA GLY A 260 1.29 -13.65 24.03
C GLY A 260 0.74 -13.00 25.30
N THR A 261 1.38 -11.90 25.68
CA THR A 261 1.00 -11.03 26.80
C THR A 261 0.09 -9.90 26.32
N MET A 262 -0.20 -8.92 27.19
CA MET A 262 -0.90 -7.69 26.79
C MET A 262 -0.08 -6.75 25.88
N ASP A 263 1.17 -7.09 25.57
CA ASP A 263 2.01 -6.30 24.66
C ASP A 263 1.60 -6.52 23.19
N LEU A 264 1.01 -5.48 22.60
CA LEU A 264 0.56 -5.47 21.21
C LEU A 264 1.57 -4.80 20.26
N THR A 265 2.80 -4.50 20.69
CA THR A 265 3.79 -3.78 19.86
C THR A 265 3.99 -4.43 18.49
N ALA A 266 4.15 -5.75 18.43
CA ALA A 266 4.35 -6.47 17.18
C ALA A 266 3.09 -6.43 16.28
N TRP A 267 1.91 -6.60 16.88
CA TRP A 267 0.63 -6.50 16.18
C TRP A 267 0.40 -5.10 15.61
N LEU A 268 0.58 -4.07 16.43
CA LEU A 268 0.37 -2.67 16.05
C LEU A 268 1.38 -2.24 14.99
N SER A 269 2.66 -2.65 15.12
CA SER A 269 3.66 -2.39 14.09
C SER A 269 3.28 -2.98 12.74
N TRP A 270 2.81 -4.24 12.74
CA TRP A 270 2.34 -4.90 11.53
C TRP A 270 1.10 -4.20 10.95
N PHE A 271 0.13 -3.86 11.81
CA PHE A 271 -1.10 -3.18 11.41
C PHE A 271 -0.82 -1.81 10.77
N ILE A 272 0.01 -0.99 11.41
CA ILE A 272 0.43 0.33 10.89
C ILE A 272 1.15 0.16 9.55
N LYS A 273 1.98 -0.88 9.40
CA LYS A 273 2.64 -1.16 8.12
C LYS A 273 1.66 -1.52 7.01
N MET A 274 0.60 -2.27 7.30
CA MET A 274 -0.46 -2.55 6.33
C MET A 274 -1.24 -1.30 5.95
N LEU A 275 -1.53 -0.43 6.91
CA LEU A 275 -2.15 0.86 6.66
C LEU A 275 -1.27 1.73 5.77
N GLU A 276 0.02 1.88 6.11
CA GLU A 276 1.01 2.61 5.32
C GLU A 276 1.07 2.09 3.88
N THR A 277 1.14 0.76 3.71
CA THR A 277 1.17 0.11 2.40
C THR A 277 -0.10 0.40 1.60
N SER A 278 -1.27 0.41 2.24
CA SER A 278 -2.54 0.73 1.57
C SER A 278 -2.60 2.19 1.09
N VAL A 279 -2.02 3.12 1.88
CA VAL A 279 -1.91 4.53 1.52
C VAL A 279 -0.93 4.73 0.38
N ASP A 280 0.24 4.08 0.40
CA ASP A 280 1.21 4.12 -0.69
C ASP A 280 0.59 3.60 -2.00
N ASN A 281 -0.17 2.50 -1.94
CA ASN A 281 -0.89 1.96 -3.09
C ASN A 281 -1.92 2.95 -3.64
N ALA A 282 -2.64 3.66 -2.78
CA ALA A 282 -3.59 4.70 -3.19
C ALA A 282 -2.90 5.88 -3.86
N ILE A 283 -1.78 6.37 -3.30
CA ILE A 283 -0.96 7.43 -3.89
C ILE A 283 -0.46 7.01 -5.27
N MET A 284 0.08 5.80 -5.40
CA MET A 284 0.56 5.28 -6.69
C MET A 284 -0.57 5.21 -7.73
N ARG A 285 -1.78 4.78 -7.36
CA ARG A 285 -2.94 4.76 -8.26
C ARG A 285 -3.32 6.16 -8.72
N ILE A 286 -3.33 7.13 -7.80
CA ILE A 286 -3.59 8.54 -8.12
C ILE A 286 -2.56 9.07 -9.13
N ASP A 287 -1.28 8.80 -8.86
CA ASP A 287 -0.17 9.27 -9.70
C ASP A 287 -0.21 8.62 -11.09
N GLN A 288 -0.55 7.34 -11.20
CA GLN A 288 -0.78 6.66 -12.47
C GLN A 288 -1.96 7.25 -13.26
N THR A 289 -3.04 7.63 -12.60
CA THR A 289 -4.15 8.31 -13.29
C THR A 289 -3.74 9.70 -13.77
N LEU A 290 -3.02 10.48 -12.95
CA LEU A 290 -2.47 11.79 -13.38
C LEU A 290 -1.53 11.61 -14.57
N ALA A 291 -0.68 10.58 -14.50
CA ALA A 291 0.26 10.21 -15.54
C ALA A 291 -0.41 10.08 -16.91
N LYS A 292 -1.44 9.25 -16.92
CA LYS A 292 -2.22 8.91 -18.10
C LYS A 292 -2.94 10.13 -18.65
N THR A 293 -3.55 10.95 -17.79
CA THR A 293 -4.23 12.18 -18.20
C THR A 293 -3.26 13.17 -18.85
N LEU A 294 -2.11 13.43 -18.23
CA LEU A 294 -1.09 14.33 -18.77
C LEU A 294 -0.52 13.81 -20.10
N PHE A 295 -0.25 12.51 -20.19
CA PHE A 295 0.20 11.87 -21.42
C PHE A 295 -0.77 12.13 -22.57
N TRP A 296 -2.06 11.89 -22.35
CA TRP A 296 -3.08 12.10 -23.38
C TRP A 296 -3.32 13.58 -23.70
N GLN A 297 -3.16 14.47 -22.73
CA GLN A 297 -3.22 15.92 -22.97
C GLN A 297 -2.10 16.38 -23.90
N VAL A 298 -0.88 15.90 -23.70
CA VAL A 298 0.27 16.22 -24.56
C VAL A 298 0.08 15.64 -25.96
N HIS A 299 -0.35 14.38 -26.04
CA HIS A 299 -0.43 13.65 -27.30
C HIS A 299 -1.80 13.75 -27.99
N HIS A 300 -2.71 14.64 -27.56
CA HIS A 300 -4.08 14.74 -28.08
C HIS A 300 -4.16 14.92 -29.61
N ASN A 301 -3.20 15.65 -30.19
CA ASN A 301 -3.13 15.90 -31.64
C ASN A 301 -2.42 14.79 -32.44
N SER A 302 -1.95 13.72 -31.80
CA SER A 302 -1.08 12.73 -32.43
C SER A 302 -1.81 11.76 -33.38
N ALA A 303 -3.13 11.86 -33.54
CA ALA A 303 -3.96 11.05 -34.45
C ALA A 303 -3.55 9.56 -34.48
N LEU A 304 -3.45 8.94 -33.31
CA LEU A 304 -2.91 7.59 -33.15
C LEU A 304 -3.95 6.52 -33.55
N PRO A 305 -3.56 5.48 -34.30
CA PRO A 305 -4.42 4.33 -34.57
C PRO A 305 -4.92 3.63 -33.30
N ALA A 306 -6.09 3.00 -33.36
CA ALA A 306 -6.72 2.32 -32.22
C ALA A 306 -5.81 1.25 -31.58
N GLU A 307 -5.00 0.57 -32.38
CA GLU A 307 -4.03 -0.44 -31.92
C GLU A 307 -2.90 0.19 -31.11
N GLN A 308 -2.43 1.38 -31.51
CA GLN A 308 -1.42 2.13 -30.76
C GLN A 308 -1.98 2.66 -29.46
N VAL A 309 -3.17 3.26 -29.50
CA VAL A 309 -3.89 3.75 -28.30
C VAL A 309 -4.09 2.62 -27.30
N LYS A 310 -4.47 1.43 -27.78
CA LYS A 310 -4.64 0.24 -26.93
C LYS A 310 -3.35 -0.16 -26.20
N VAL A 311 -2.21 -0.15 -26.91
CA VAL A 311 -0.92 -0.49 -26.29
C VAL A 311 -0.46 0.60 -25.34
N LEU A 312 -0.62 1.87 -25.69
CA LEU A 312 -0.27 3.00 -24.82
C LEU A 312 -1.10 2.99 -23.55
N ASN A 313 -2.42 2.80 -23.64
CA ASN A 313 -3.25 2.65 -22.45
C ASN A 313 -2.80 1.47 -21.60
N ARG A 314 -2.45 0.32 -22.21
CA ARG A 314 -1.95 -0.83 -21.45
C ARG A 314 -0.64 -0.54 -20.71
N LEU A 315 0.25 0.23 -21.31
CA LEU A 315 1.51 0.66 -20.69
C LEU A 315 1.27 1.70 -19.58
N LEU A 316 0.35 2.64 -19.79
CA LEU A 316 -0.02 3.68 -18.82
C LEU A 316 -0.83 3.13 -17.63
N ASP A 317 -1.65 2.11 -17.84
CA ASP A 317 -2.47 1.45 -16.80
C ASP A 317 -1.62 0.62 -15.81
N GLY A 318 -0.39 0.22 -16.19
CA GLY A 318 0.53 -0.46 -15.28
C GLY A 318 0.08 -1.85 -14.78
N GLY A 319 0.62 -2.25 -13.62
CA GLY A 319 0.30 -3.50 -12.91
C GLY A 319 0.88 -4.78 -13.55
N ASN A 320 0.37 -5.95 -13.13
CA ASN A 320 0.82 -7.28 -13.58
C ASN A 320 0.83 -7.48 -15.10
N ASN A 321 0.10 -6.63 -15.85
CA ASN A 321 0.03 -6.69 -17.30
C ASN A 321 0.49 -5.41 -18.01
N GLY A 322 1.07 -4.45 -17.28
CA GLY A 322 1.52 -3.16 -17.78
C GLY A 322 2.95 -3.12 -18.32
N PHE A 323 3.63 -4.28 -18.34
CA PHE A 323 5.02 -4.42 -18.80
C PHE A 323 5.97 -3.47 -18.05
N ALA A 324 6.24 -3.74 -16.76
CA ALA A 324 7.09 -2.90 -15.91
C ALA A 324 8.47 -2.55 -16.54
N GLU A 325 9.06 -3.48 -17.30
CA GLU A 325 10.33 -3.27 -18.02
C GLU A 325 10.17 -2.67 -19.43
N GLY A 326 8.96 -2.22 -19.78
CA GLY A 326 8.59 -1.83 -21.13
C GLY A 326 8.17 -2.99 -22.04
N ILE A 327 7.55 -2.66 -23.16
CA ILE A 327 7.01 -3.62 -24.12
C ILE A 327 8.05 -3.98 -25.19
N SER A 328 8.12 -5.25 -25.57
CA SER A 328 8.85 -5.70 -26.75
C SER A 328 7.96 -5.75 -27.98
N ALA A 329 8.54 -5.80 -29.19
CA ALA A 329 7.77 -5.96 -30.43
C ALA A 329 6.87 -7.22 -30.44
N GLY A 330 7.34 -8.32 -29.82
CA GLY A 330 6.55 -9.55 -29.69
C GLY A 330 5.36 -9.41 -28.73
N GLN A 331 5.53 -8.68 -27.63
CA GLN A 331 4.42 -8.37 -26.71
C GLN A 331 3.43 -7.39 -27.35
N TYR A 332 3.93 -6.37 -28.05
CA TYR A 332 3.12 -5.43 -28.82
C TYR A 332 2.22 -6.18 -29.80
N GLN A 333 2.79 -7.10 -30.57
CA GLN A 333 2.07 -7.93 -31.53
C GLN A 333 0.86 -8.64 -30.89
N LYS A 334 1.04 -9.23 -29.70
CA LYS A 334 -0.02 -9.96 -28.97
C LYS A 334 -1.11 -9.02 -28.45
N VAL A 335 -0.73 -7.86 -27.91
CA VAL A 335 -1.68 -6.89 -27.34
C VAL A 335 -2.51 -6.21 -28.43
N ALA A 336 -1.85 -5.73 -29.49
CA ALA A 336 -2.46 -5.05 -30.61
C ALA A 336 -3.15 -6.00 -31.61
N LYS A 337 -2.85 -7.32 -31.56
CA LYS A 337 -3.33 -8.33 -32.52
C LYS A 337 -2.97 -7.98 -33.99
N VAL A 338 -1.74 -7.53 -34.21
CA VAL A 338 -1.21 -7.16 -35.53
C VAL A 338 -0.06 -8.07 -35.97
N SER A 339 0.46 -7.91 -37.19
CA SER A 339 1.68 -8.61 -37.63
C SER A 339 2.93 -8.09 -36.91
N LYS A 340 4.00 -8.90 -36.82
CA LYS A 340 5.28 -8.46 -36.24
C LYS A 340 5.90 -7.26 -36.98
N ALA A 341 5.74 -7.21 -38.29
CA ALA A 341 6.18 -6.08 -39.12
C ALA A 341 5.40 -4.80 -38.77
N THR A 342 4.08 -4.91 -38.63
CA THR A 342 3.20 -3.81 -38.19
C THR A 342 3.56 -3.35 -36.79
N ALA A 343 3.80 -4.26 -35.84
CA ALA A 343 4.20 -3.95 -34.47
C ALA A 343 5.51 -3.15 -34.42
N THR A 344 6.51 -3.57 -35.21
CA THR A 344 7.81 -2.86 -35.29
C THR A 344 7.65 -1.46 -35.88
N ARG A 345 6.83 -1.32 -36.93
CA ARG A 345 6.51 -0.02 -37.53
C ARG A 345 5.76 0.90 -36.55
N HIS A 346 4.79 0.36 -35.81
CA HIS A 346 4.06 1.11 -34.80
C HIS A 346 4.97 1.58 -33.67
N LEU A 347 5.87 0.73 -33.18
CA LEU A 347 6.84 1.11 -32.15
C LEU A 347 7.78 2.22 -32.64
N ALA A 348 8.27 2.15 -33.87
CA ALA A 348 9.10 3.20 -34.46
C ALA A 348 8.33 4.53 -34.60
N ASP A 349 7.08 4.48 -35.07
CA ASP A 349 6.20 5.65 -35.18
C ASP A 349 5.90 6.28 -33.82
N LEU A 350 5.61 5.47 -32.79
CA LEU A 350 5.40 5.94 -31.42
C LEU A 350 6.65 6.57 -30.80
N VAL A 351 7.85 6.08 -31.13
CA VAL A 351 9.11 6.72 -30.72
C VAL A 351 9.31 8.04 -31.46
N ALA A 352 9.07 8.09 -32.77
CA ALA A 352 9.19 9.32 -33.56
C ALA A 352 8.23 10.42 -33.10
N ARG A 353 7.04 10.04 -32.62
CA ARG A 353 6.04 10.95 -32.02
C ARG A 353 6.33 11.32 -30.57
N GLY A 354 7.41 10.80 -29.99
CA GLY A 354 7.76 11.04 -28.60
C GLY A 354 6.81 10.42 -27.59
N CYS A 355 5.98 9.44 -27.97
CA CYS A 355 5.10 8.70 -27.05
C CYS A 355 5.87 7.63 -26.27
N LEU A 356 6.89 7.02 -26.90
CA LEU A 356 7.73 5.99 -26.32
C LEU A 356 9.21 6.35 -26.42
N THR A 357 10.01 5.86 -25.50
CA THR A 357 11.47 5.83 -25.61
C THR A 357 11.98 4.40 -25.65
N LYS A 358 13.06 4.19 -26.40
CA LYS A 358 13.74 2.89 -26.47
C LYS A 358 14.74 2.82 -25.33
N THR A 359 14.68 1.76 -24.53
CA THR A 359 15.62 1.52 -23.43
C THR A 359 17.02 1.18 -23.95
N ALA A 360 18.06 1.47 -23.16
CA ALA A 360 19.47 1.28 -23.52
C ALA A 360 19.90 -0.20 -23.65
N ALA A 361 19.04 -1.16 -23.27
CA ALA A 361 19.28 -2.59 -23.46
C ALA A 361 19.30 -2.94 -24.97
N GLY A 362 20.49 -2.88 -25.57
CA GLY A 362 20.73 -3.20 -26.98
C GLY A 362 20.55 -4.69 -27.29
N GLY A 363 20.04 -4.99 -28.49
CA GLY A 363 19.97 -6.35 -29.05
C GLY A 363 18.55 -6.90 -29.29
N ARG A 364 18.42 -8.23 -29.32
CA ARG A 364 17.19 -9.01 -29.66
C ARG A 364 16.01 -8.81 -28.69
N SER A 365 16.19 -7.99 -27.65
CA SER A 365 15.25 -7.74 -26.54
C SER A 365 14.97 -6.24 -26.33
N SER A 366 15.05 -5.42 -27.40
CA SER A 366 14.70 -3.98 -27.32
C SER A 366 13.35 -3.78 -26.63
N ARG A 367 13.35 -3.05 -25.51
CA ARG A 367 12.13 -2.64 -24.78
C ARG A 367 11.82 -1.18 -25.02
N TYR A 368 10.54 -0.87 -25.05
CA TYR A 368 9.99 0.47 -25.24
C TYR A 368 9.15 0.84 -24.02
N ILE A 369 9.45 1.99 -23.41
CA ILE A 369 8.75 2.52 -22.23
C ILE A 369 8.03 3.83 -22.61
N ILE A 370 7.04 4.23 -21.81
CA ILE A 370 6.38 5.53 -22.00
C ILE A 370 7.40 6.65 -21.86
N ASN A 371 7.34 7.61 -22.78
CA ASN A 371 8.16 8.80 -22.68
C ASN A 371 7.58 9.75 -21.63
N ASN A 372 8.14 9.74 -20.43
CA ASN A 372 7.69 10.56 -19.31
C ASN A 372 8.25 11.99 -19.30
N THR A 373 8.91 12.46 -20.38
CA THR A 373 9.49 13.81 -20.43
C THR A 373 8.48 14.95 -20.24
N PHE A 374 7.18 14.68 -20.32
CA PHE A 374 6.12 15.68 -20.17
C PHE A 374 5.51 15.75 -18.78
N SER A 375 5.93 14.90 -17.84
CA SER A 375 5.32 14.90 -16.53
C SER A 375 6.17 15.64 -15.49
N PRO A 376 5.64 16.71 -14.87
CA PRO A 376 6.25 17.27 -13.66
C PRO A 376 5.98 16.38 -12.43
N PHE A 377 5.08 15.39 -12.52
CA PHE A 377 4.54 14.65 -11.36
C PHE A 377 4.54 13.12 -11.49
N ILE A 378 4.76 12.55 -12.67
CA ILE A 378 5.21 11.17 -12.77
C ILE A 378 6.70 11.21 -12.50
N GLY A 379 7.06 10.91 -11.26
CA GLY A 379 8.36 10.34 -11.03
C GLY A 379 8.53 9.12 -11.94
N ASN A 380 9.16 9.31 -13.10
CA ASN A 380 10.38 8.54 -13.27
C ASN A 380 11.15 8.89 -12.00
N PHE A 381 11.49 7.91 -11.18
CA PHE A 381 12.62 8.11 -10.29
C PHE A 381 13.76 8.59 -11.21
N MET A 382 13.89 9.91 -11.43
CA MET A 382 15.19 10.51 -11.33
C MET A 382 15.62 10.00 -9.98
N LYS A 383 16.51 9.02 -10.00
CA LYS A 383 17.11 8.56 -8.76
C LYS A 383 17.60 9.83 -8.09
N ASP A 384 17.22 10.02 -6.84
CA ASP A 384 17.69 11.16 -6.09
C ASP A 384 19.06 10.78 -5.55
N ILE A 385 20.01 11.70 -5.66
CA ILE A 385 21.26 11.62 -4.93
C ILE A 385 21.37 12.87 -4.07
N THR A 386 21.77 12.68 -2.82
CA THR A 386 21.93 13.78 -1.87
C THR A 386 23.41 14.09 -1.69
N PHE A 387 23.78 15.37 -1.69
CA PHE A 387 25.11 15.82 -1.29
C PHE A 387 24.99 16.77 -0.11
N TYR A 388 25.99 16.81 0.77
CA TYR A 388 26.08 17.90 1.75
C TYR A 388 26.10 19.25 1.03
N GLY A 389 25.38 20.23 1.57
CA GLY A 389 25.19 21.55 0.94
C GLY A 389 26.50 22.27 0.59
N ARG A 390 27.60 21.97 1.32
CA ARG A 390 28.94 22.49 1.02
C ARG A 390 29.48 22.12 -0.38
N PHE A 391 28.92 21.10 -1.03
CA PHE A 391 29.33 20.64 -2.36
C PHE A 391 28.50 21.26 -3.50
N GLU A 392 27.46 22.03 -3.21
CA GLU A 392 26.56 22.61 -4.21
C GLU A 392 27.32 23.46 -5.23
N ASP A 393 28.12 24.43 -4.76
CA ASP A 393 28.92 25.31 -5.62
C ASP A 393 29.97 24.55 -6.44
N ASP A 394 30.53 23.47 -5.91
CA ASP A 394 31.55 22.65 -6.58
C ASP A 394 30.95 21.77 -7.68
N ILE A 395 29.74 21.26 -7.47
CA ILE A 395 29.01 20.47 -8.46
C ILE A 395 28.51 21.37 -9.59
N LEU A 396 27.92 22.52 -9.25
CA LEU A 396 27.43 23.50 -10.23
C LEU A 396 28.56 24.08 -11.10
N ALA A 397 29.76 24.20 -10.54
CA ALA A 397 30.94 24.64 -11.29
C ALA A 397 31.72 23.52 -11.98
N GLY A 398 31.29 22.25 -11.85
CA GLY A 398 31.96 21.09 -12.45
C GLY A 398 33.32 20.74 -11.83
N ARG A 399 33.61 21.21 -10.61
CA ARG A 399 34.84 20.88 -9.87
C ARG A 399 34.74 19.52 -9.18
N LYS A 400 33.53 19.15 -8.71
CA LYS A 400 33.23 17.82 -8.16
C LYS A 400 32.50 16.99 -9.23
N THR A 401 33.10 15.87 -9.59
CA THR A 401 32.61 14.96 -10.64
C THR A 401 32.51 13.51 -10.18
N ILE A 402 32.91 13.21 -8.94
CA ILE A 402 32.76 11.89 -8.34
C ILE A 402 32.18 11.96 -6.91
N THR A 403 31.58 10.86 -6.48
CA THR A 403 31.18 10.62 -5.08
C THR A 403 31.35 9.16 -4.70
N LEU A 404 31.73 8.90 -3.46
CA LEU A 404 31.82 7.55 -2.89
C LEU A 404 30.55 7.22 -2.10
N ARG A 405 29.99 6.03 -2.32
CA ARG A 405 28.79 5.51 -1.63
C ARG A 405 29.01 4.07 -1.14
N GLU A 406 28.28 3.66 -0.11
CA GLU A 406 28.17 2.25 0.24
C GLU A 406 27.11 1.54 -0.63
N ALA A 407 27.01 0.22 -0.53
CA ALA A 407 26.22 -0.60 -1.44
C ALA A 407 24.72 -0.25 -1.50
N SER A 408 24.10 0.11 -0.38
CA SER A 408 22.66 0.44 -0.35
C SER A 408 22.36 1.82 -0.98
N ASP A 409 23.33 2.73 -0.95
CA ASP A 409 23.27 4.08 -1.54
C ASP A 409 23.90 4.20 -2.93
N ALA A 410 24.31 3.08 -3.55
CA ALA A 410 25.00 3.06 -4.84
C ALA A 410 24.16 2.51 -6.01
N ASN A 411 22.84 2.45 -5.87
CA ASN A 411 21.92 1.85 -6.86
C ASN A 411 21.74 2.72 -8.12
N PHE A 412 22.82 3.03 -8.82
CA PHE A 412 22.88 3.86 -10.04
C PHE A 412 23.48 3.08 -11.21
N SER A 413 23.23 3.56 -12.43
CA SER A 413 23.74 2.97 -13.67
C SER A 413 24.22 4.07 -14.61
N ALA A 414 25.22 3.77 -15.43
CA ALA A 414 25.71 4.70 -16.45
C ALA A 414 24.57 5.14 -17.38
N GLY A 415 24.43 6.45 -17.58
CA GLY A 415 23.34 7.09 -18.34
C GLY A 415 22.13 7.50 -17.48
N ASP A 416 22.10 7.19 -16.19
CA ASP A 416 21.03 7.65 -15.31
C ASP A 416 21.06 9.18 -15.20
N LYS A 417 19.92 9.83 -15.44
CA LYS A 417 19.71 11.25 -15.11
C LYS A 417 19.13 11.34 -13.71
N VAL A 418 19.87 11.97 -12.82
CA VAL A 418 19.70 11.92 -11.37
C VAL A 418 19.43 13.34 -10.87
N ARG A 419 18.44 13.45 -9.98
CA ARG A 419 18.09 14.71 -9.32
C ARG A 419 19.00 14.87 -8.11
N VAL A 420 19.59 16.05 -7.97
CA VAL A 420 20.54 16.34 -6.89
C VAL A 420 19.90 17.28 -5.88
N SER A 421 19.90 16.87 -4.62
CA SER A 421 19.38 17.66 -3.50
C SER A 421 20.39 17.75 -2.36
N ARG A 422 20.23 18.75 -1.49
CA ARG A 422 21.04 18.85 -0.28
C ARG A 422 20.63 17.79 0.74
N TYR A 423 21.60 17.17 1.39
CA TYR A 423 21.37 16.14 2.41
C TYR A 423 20.69 16.72 3.66
N GLU A 424 20.95 17.98 3.99
CA GLU A 424 20.50 18.61 5.22
C GLU A 424 19.01 19.00 5.20
N ASP A 425 18.46 19.36 4.03
CA ASP A 425 17.12 19.92 3.91
C ASP A 425 16.34 19.52 2.65
N ASP A 426 16.83 18.55 1.88
CA ASP A 426 16.23 18.02 0.66
C ASP A 426 15.95 19.06 -0.45
N VAL A 427 16.56 20.25 -0.36
CA VAL A 427 16.43 21.29 -1.39
C VAL A 427 17.16 20.87 -2.65
N PHE A 428 16.40 20.81 -3.75
CA PHE A 428 16.92 20.58 -5.09
C PHE A 428 17.83 21.73 -5.55
N PHE A 429 18.96 21.40 -6.17
CA PHE A 429 19.83 22.43 -6.76
C PHE A 429 20.32 22.14 -8.19
N CYS A 430 20.42 20.89 -8.64
CA CYS A 430 20.74 20.58 -10.04
C CYS A 430 20.37 19.16 -10.46
N ASN A 431 20.52 18.87 -11.75
CA ASN A 431 20.48 17.50 -12.28
C ASN A 431 21.87 17.09 -12.76
N ILE A 432 22.20 15.80 -12.64
CA ILE A 432 23.43 15.21 -13.15
C ILE A 432 23.13 13.98 -14.00
N GLU A 433 24.07 13.60 -14.86
CA GLU A 433 24.08 12.31 -15.54
C GLU A 433 25.22 11.45 -14.99
N VAL A 434 24.90 10.24 -14.54
CA VAL A 434 25.88 9.26 -14.08
C VAL A 434 26.65 8.72 -15.28
N ILE A 435 27.97 8.85 -15.25
CA ILE A 435 28.89 8.37 -16.29
C ILE A 435 29.25 6.90 -16.01
N SER A 436 29.56 6.56 -14.77
CA SER A 436 29.92 5.21 -14.38
C SER A 436 29.69 4.95 -12.87
N VAL A 437 29.58 3.66 -12.50
CA VAL A 437 29.59 3.20 -11.10
C VAL A 437 30.61 2.08 -11.00
N THR A 438 31.70 2.30 -10.25
CA THR A 438 32.82 1.36 -10.17
C THR A 438 33.11 1.00 -8.71
N PRO A 439 33.20 -0.29 -8.34
CA PRO A 439 33.64 -0.70 -7.00
C PRO A 439 35.07 -0.23 -6.72
N VAL A 440 35.31 0.27 -5.51
CA VAL A 440 36.62 0.71 -5.01
C VAL A 440 36.82 0.11 -3.63
N MET A 441 37.89 -0.66 -3.45
CA MET A 441 38.24 -1.18 -2.13
C MET A 441 38.69 -0.04 -1.22
N PHE A 442 38.34 -0.12 0.06
CA PHE A 442 38.71 0.90 1.05
C PHE A 442 40.23 1.16 1.10
N ASP A 443 41.03 0.10 0.97
CA ASP A 443 42.49 0.18 0.96
C ASP A 443 43.05 0.92 -0.28
N ASP A 444 42.33 0.89 -1.40
CA ASP A 444 42.70 1.49 -2.69
C ASP A 444 42.29 2.98 -2.81
N LEU A 445 41.71 3.56 -1.76
CA LEU A 445 41.44 5.00 -1.72
C LEU A 445 42.75 5.79 -1.83
N ASN A 446 42.75 6.83 -2.66
CA ASN A 446 43.92 7.66 -2.97
C ASN A 446 43.59 9.16 -2.91
N GLU A 447 44.62 10.00 -3.02
CA GLU A 447 44.50 11.46 -2.94
C GLU A 447 43.48 12.06 -3.92
N LYS A 448 43.27 11.46 -5.11
CA LYS A 448 42.28 11.97 -6.06
C LYS A 448 40.86 11.81 -5.54
N HIS A 449 40.57 10.72 -4.83
CA HIS A 449 39.27 10.51 -4.19
C HIS A 449 39.06 11.51 -3.04
N ALA A 450 40.11 11.75 -2.25
CA ALA A 450 40.07 12.68 -1.11
C ALA A 450 39.82 14.13 -1.53
N VAL A 451 40.52 14.61 -2.56
CA VAL A 451 40.31 15.95 -3.13
C VAL A 451 38.87 16.16 -3.58
N GLN A 452 38.24 15.13 -4.15
CA GLN A 452 36.85 15.22 -4.60
C GLN A 452 35.84 15.28 -3.45
N GLU A 453 36.24 14.89 -2.24
CA GLU A 453 35.43 15.00 -1.01
C GLU A 453 35.86 16.19 -0.13
N ASN A 454 36.66 17.12 -0.66
CA ASN A 454 37.19 18.31 0.04
C ASN A 454 37.89 17.98 1.37
N MET A 455 38.70 16.91 1.39
CA MET A 455 39.45 16.47 2.57
C MET A 455 40.77 15.77 2.19
N THR A 456 41.63 15.52 3.18
CA THR A 456 42.85 14.70 2.99
C THR A 456 42.52 13.20 2.96
N LEU A 457 43.42 12.38 2.41
CA LEU A 457 43.21 10.92 2.35
C LEU A 457 43.05 10.29 3.74
N GLU A 458 43.81 10.77 4.73
CA GLU A 458 43.71 10.32 6.13
C GLU A 458 42.32 10.64 6.69
N GLN A 459 41.87 11.89 6.55
CA GLN A 459 40.53 12.31 6.98
C GLN A 459 39.40 11.55 6.28
N LEU A 460 39.53 11.26 4.98
CA LEU A 460 38.53 10.50 4.24
C LEU A 460 38.39 9.07 4.79
N LYS A 461 39.53 8.41 5.05
CA LYS A 461 39.55 7.06 5.62
C LYS A 461 38.98 7.04 7.04
N ASP A 462 39.28 8.05 7.85
CA ASP A 462 38.74 8.18 9.21
C ASP A 462 37.21 8.36 9.20
N VAL A 463 36.69 9.30 8.40
CA VAL A 463 35.25 9.57 8.29
C VAL A 463 34.49 8.34 7.81
N ILE A 464 34.99 7.63 6.78
CA ILE A 464 34.34 6.40 6.30
C ILE A 464 34.35 5.31 7.38
N SER A 465 35.45 5.18 8.13
CA SER A 465 35.57 4.17 9.20
C SER A 465 34.67 4.46 10.39
N GLU A 466 34.44 5.74 10.70
CA GLU A 466 33.52 6.19 11.75
C GLU A 466 32.06 5.93 11.39
N ILE A 467 31.67 6.26 10.16
CA ILE A 467 30.29 6.10 9.68
C ILE A 467 29.97 4.62 9.39
N TYR A 468 30.93 3.86 8.84
CA TYR A 468 30.74 2.45 8.45
C TYR A 468 31.88 1.55 8.97
N PRO A 469 31.86 1.17 10.26
CA PRO A 469 32.88 0.31 10.85
C PRO A 469 33.00 -1.04 10.12
N GLY A 470 34.20 -1.34 9.59
CA GLY A 470 34.50 -2.60 8.94
C GLY A 470 34.09 -2.72 7.46
N LEU A 471 33.71 -1.61 6.83
CA LEU A 471 33.40 -1.55 5.39
C LEU A 471 34.65 -1.85 4.56
N LYS A 472 34.54 -2.79 3.60
CA LYS A 472 35.65 -3.22 2.73
C LYS A 472 35.58 -2.66 1.32
N GLU A 473 34.38 -2.39 0.83
CA GLU A 473 34.10 -2.01 -0.55
C GLU A 473 33.16 -0.81 -0.57
N LEU A 474 33.49 0.18 -1.38
CA LEU A 474 32.66 1.33 -1.72
C LEU A 474 32.36 1.31 -3.23
N PHE A 475 31.42 2.13 -3.65
CA PHE A 475 31.11 2.37 -5.05
C PHE A 475 31.40 3.83 -5.38
N MET A 476 32.30 4.06 -6.33
CA MET A 476 32.56 5.36 -6.89
C MET A 476 31.59 5.64 -8.03
N ILE A 477 30.81 6.71 -7.89
CA ILE A 477 29.89 7.20 -8.90
C ILE A 477 30.54 8.39 -9.57
N GLU A 478 30.88 8.25 -10.85
CA GLU A 478 31.34 9.37 -11.69
C GLU A 478 30.14 9.99 -12.42
N PHE A 479 30.08 11.32 -12.51
CA PHE A 479 28.94 12.05 -13.06
C PHE A 479 29.33 13.35 -13.75
N ARG A 480 28.40 13.92 -14.53
CA ARG A 480 28.49 15.27 -15.11
C ARG A 480 27.21 16.07 -14.90
N LEU A 481 27.33 17.38 -14.73
CA LEU A 481 26.20 18.31 -14.70
C LEU A 481 25.46 18.33 -16.05
N ILE A 482 24.12 18.42 -16.03
CA ILE A 482 23.26 18.48 -17.23
C ILE A 482 22.34 19.70 -17.27
#